data_AF-I3YL97-F1
#
_entry.id   AF-I3YL97-F1
#
_cell.length_a   1.000
_cell.length_b   1.000
_cell.length_c   1.000
_cell.angle_alpha   90.00
_cell.angle_beta   90.00
_cell.angle_gamma   90.00
#
_symmetry.space_group_name_H-M   'P 1'
#
loop_
_entity.id
_entity.type
_entity.pdbx_description
1 polymer ?
#
loop_
_entity_poly.entity_id
_entity_poly.type
_entity_poly.pdbx_seq_one_letter_code
_entity_poly.pdbx_strand_id
1 'polypeptide(L)'
;MTTRHKKRLAAILLRELGGLEGERAVERLFELGLVNLRVCEQRAVRNEIERLGAEGVPRCEAMHATAELFCCSYEKIRSYYYNSYKS
;
A
#
# COMPACT_ATOMS: atom_id res chain seq x y z
N MET A 1 -13.96 -3.99 -16.20
CA MET A 1 -15.09 -3.04 -16.40
C MET A 1 -15.37 -2.28 -15.10
N THR A 2 -15.36 -0.94 -15.13
CA THR A 2 -15.73 -0.12 -13.98
C THR A 2 -17.25 0.11 -13.99
N THR A 3 -17.93 -0.22 -12.89
CA THR A 3 -19.39 -0.08 -12.78
C THR A 3 -19.82 1.39 -12.83
N ARG A 4 -21.07 1.66 -13.25
CA ARG A 4 -21.66 3.02 -13.21
C ARG A 4 -21.56 3.64 -11.81
N HIS A 5 -21.72 2.82 -10.78
CA HIS A 5 -21.56 3.23 -9.38
C HIS A 5 -20.13 3.71 -9.07
N LYS A 6 -19.10 2.94 -9.44
CA LYS A 6 -17.70 3.35 -9.26
C LYS A 6 -17.38 4.66 -9.99
N LYS A 7 -17.92 4.87 -11.21
CA LYS A 7 -17.77 6.15 -11.93
C LYS A 7 -18.39 7.32 -11.18
N ARG A 8 -19.57 7.12 -10.56
CA ARG A 8 -20.23 8.16 -9.76
C ARG A 8 -19.43 8.49 -8.50
N LEU A 9 -18.91 7.48 -7.80
CA LEU A 9 -18.03 7.68 -6.64
C LEU A 9 -16.75 8.43 -7.03
N ALA A 10 -16.09 8.04 -8.12
CA ALA A 10 -14.89 8.74 -8.60
C ALA A 10 -15.15 10.23 -8.87
N ALA A 11 -16.30 10.57 -9.48
CA ALA A 11 -16.66 11.97 -9.71
C ALA A 11 -16.91 12.77 -8.42
N ILE A 12 -17.38 12.13 -7.36
CA ILE A 12 -17.53 12.76 -6.04
C ILE A 12 -16.15 13.00 -5.41
N LEU A 13 -15.30 11.98 -5.41
CA LEU A 13 -13.93 12.08 -4.87
C LEU A 13 -13.11 13.14 -5.59
N LEU A 14 -13.23 13.26 -6.92
CA LEU A 14 -12.55 14.31 -7.68
C LEU A 14 -12.98 15.72 -7.27
N ARG A 15 -14.25 15.91 -6.88
CA ARG A 15 -14.72 17.20 -6.35
C ARG A 15 -14.17 17.48 -4.96
N GLU A 16 -14.13 16.46 -4.09
CA GLU A 16 -13.55 16.55 -2.74
C GLU A 16 -12.05 16.87 -2.79
N LEU A 17 -11.34 16.34 -3.79
CA LEU A 17 -9.93 16.65 -4.01
C LEU A 17 -9.69 18.07 -4.52
N GLY A 18 -10.70 18.77 -5.06
CA GLY A 18 -10.60 20.19 -5.38
C GLY A 18 -9.47 20.56 -6.36
N GLY A 19 -9.06 19.65 -7.24
CA GLY A 19 -7.92 19.87 -8.14
C GLY A 19 -6.54 19.71 -7.50
N LEU A 20 -6.46 19.17 -6.27
CA LEU A 20 -5.19 18.73 -5.71
C LEU A 20 -4.56 17.64 -6.58
N GLU A 21 -3.24 17.70 -6.72
CA GLU A 21 -2.45 16.75 -7.48
C GLU A 21 -1.32 16.17 -6.62
N GLY A 22 -0.77 15.04 -7.06
CA GLY A 22 0.40 14.40 -6.44
C GLY A 22 0.21 14.09 -4.95
N GLU A 23 1.23 14.42 -4.16
CA GLU A 23 1.29 14.14 -2.72
C GLU A 23 0.11 14.75 -1.96
N ARG A 24 -0.27 16.00 -2.24
CA ARG A 24 -1.37 16.68 -1.55
C ARG A 24 -2.72 15.99 -1.76
N ALA A 25 -2.95 15.43 -2.95
CA ALA A 25 -4.16 14.65 -3.20
C ALA A 25 -4.17 13.36 -2.38
N VAL A 26 -3.02 12.70 -2.28
CA VAL A 26 -2.87 11.46 -1.50
C VAL A 26 -3.05 11.72 0.00
N GLU A 27 -2.42 12.77 0.53
CA GLU A 27 -2.60 13.22 1.92
C GLU A 27 -4.08 13.50 2.21
N ARG A 28 -4.77 14.20 1.29
CA ARG A 28 -6.19 14.47 1.45
C ARG A 28 -7.04 13.20 1.52
N LEU A 29 -6.72 12.17 0.73
CA LEU A 29 -7.42 10.88 0.80
C LEU A 29 -7.17 10.15 2.13
N PHE A 30 -5.98 10.32 2.73
CA PHE A 30 -5.69 9.80 4.07
C PHE A 30 -6.49 10.53 5.15
N GLU A 31 -6.52 11.86 5.13
CA GLU A 31 -7.31 12.67 6.07
C GLU A 31 -8.80 12.31 6.04
N LEU A 32 -9.33 12.04 4.84
CA LEU A 32 -10.73 11.66 4.65
C LEU A 32 -11.03 10.21 5.07
N GLY A 33 -10.02 9.41 5.45
CA GLY A 33 -10.19 8.01 5.83
C GLY A 33 -10.58 7.09 4.66
N LEU A 34 -10.31 7.52 3.42
CA LEU A 34 -10.72 6.80 2.21
C LEU A 34 -9.67 5.80 1.71
N VAL A 35 -8.48 5.79 2.34
CA VAL A 35 -7.39 4.88 2.02
C VAL A 35 -7.23 3.87 3.15
N ASN A 36 -7.25 2.59 2.79
CA ASN A 36 -6.93 1.52 3.73
C ASN A 36 -5.41 1.43 3.92
N LEU A 37 -4.91 2.07 4.99
CA LEU A 37 -3.48 2.11 5.32
C LEU A 37 -2.84 0.71 5.39
N ARG A 38 -3.55 -0.27 5.95
CA ARG A 38 -3.04 -1.63 6.08
C ARG A 38 -2.81 -2.28 4.72
N VAL A 39 -3.73 -2.10 3.78
CA VAL A 39 -3.60 -2.64 2.41
C VAL A 39 -2.45 -1.95 1.67
N CYS A 40 -2.30 -0.63 1.84
CA CYS A 40 -1.17 0.11 1.29
C CYS A 40 0.17 -0.40 1.84
N GLU A 41 0.28 -0.53 3.16
CA GLU A 41 1.49 -1.00 3.84
C GLU A 41 1.85 -2.43 3.41
N GLN A 42 0.87 -3.33 3.39
CA GLN A 42 1.07 -4.70 2.97
C GLN A 42 1.56 -4.79 1.51
N ARG A 43 0.99 -3.98 0.62
CA ARG A 43 1.43 -3.94 -0.78
C ARG A 43 2.85 -3.40 -0.92
N ALA A 44 3.19 -2.35 -0.17
CA ALA A 44 4.54 -1.77 -0.17
C ALA A 44 5.58 -2.79 0.31
N VAL A 45 5.30 -3.49 1.40
CA VAL A 45 6.16 -4.57 1.94
C VAL A 45 6.37 -5.69 0.93
N ARG A 46 5.30 -6.16 0.27
CA ARG A 46 5.42 -7.21 -0.75
C ARG A 46 6.28 -6.76 -1.92
N ASN A 47 6.03 -5.57 -2.44
CA ASN A 47 6.80 -5.02 -3.56
C ASN A 47 8.30 -4.93 -3.23
N GLU A 48 8.63 -4.52 -2.01
CA GLU A 48 10.03 -4.39 -1.60
C GLU A 48 10.74 -5.74 -1.48
N ILE A 49 10.09 -6.74 -0.87
CA ILE A 49 10.65 -8.10 -0.79
C ILE A 49 10.85 -8.69 -2.19
N GLU A 50 9.89 -8.50 -3.11
CA GLU A 50 10.02 -8.98 -4.49
C GLU A 50 11.12 -8.23 -5.25
N ARG A 51 11.29 -6.92 -5.03
CA ARG A 51 12.38 -6.13 -5.62
C ARG A 51 13.75 -6.67 -5.18
N LEU A 52 13.94 -6.88 -3.87
CA LEU A 52 15.17 -7.45 -3.32
C LEU A 52 15.40 -8.88 -3.83
N GLY A 53 14.34 -9.68 -3.95
CA GLY A 53 14.41 -11.01 -4.54
C GLY A 53 14.86 -10.99 -6.01
N ALA A 54 14.39 -10.02 -6.80
CA ALA A 54 14.85 -9.82 -8.18
C ALA A 54 16.33 -9.39 -8.27
N GLU A 55 16.86 -8.77 -7.22
CA GLU A 55 18.27 -8.42 -7.06
C GLU A 55 19.13 -9.59 -6.52
N GLY A 56 18.51 -10.75 -6.28
CA GLY A 56 19.19 -11.97 -5.82
C GLY A 56 19.31 -12.10 -4.30
N VAL A 57 18.69 -11.19 -3.54
CA VAL A 57 18.72 -11.24 -2.07
C VAL A 57 17.89 -12.44 -1.58
N PRO A 58 18.43 -13.31 -0.70
CA PRO A 58 17.67 -14.40 -0.11
C PRO A 58 16.44 -13.90 0.65
N ARG A 59 15.33 -14.64 0.57
CA ARG A 59 14.03 -14.18 1.08
C ARG A 59 14.04 -13.77 2.56
N CYS A 60 14.74 -14.51 3.42
CA CYS A 60 14.84 -14.17 4.85
C CYS A 60 15.56 -12.83 5.06
N GLU A 61 16.66 -12.60 4.34
CA GLU A 61 17.41 -11.35 4.37
C GLU A 61 16.58 -10.19 3.82
N ALA A 62 15.86 -10.42 2.72
CA ALA A 62 14.93 -9.43 2.16
C ALA A 62 13.83 -9.04 3.16
N MET A 63 13.28 -10.00 3.90
CA MET A 63 12.29 -9.73 4.95
C MET A 63 12.89 -8.95 6.13
N HIS A 64 14.13 -9.26 6.55
CA HIS A 64 14.82 -8.51 7.60
C HIS A 64 15.10 -7.06 7.17
N ALA A 65 15.67 -6.86 5.98
CA ALA A 65 15.93 -5.54 5.43
C ALA A 65 14.63 -4.72 5.26
N THR A 66 13.54 -5.37 4.84
CA THR A 66 12.22 -4.72 4.75
C THR A 66 11.69 -4.37 6.14
N ALA A 67 11.91 -5.20 7.16
CA ALA A 67 11.49 -4.91 8.53
C ALA A 67 12.20 -3.66 9.07
N GLU A 68 13.50 -3.51 8.80
CA GLU A 68 14.28 -2.32 9.14
C GLU A 68 13.79 -1.08 8.38
N LEU A 69 13.59 -1.19 7.06
CA LEU A 69 13.11 -0.09 6.23
C LEU A 69 11.75 0.46 6.68
N PHE A 70 10.84 -0.43 7.09
CA PHE A 70 9.50 -0.07 7.56
C PHE A 70 9.42 0.12 9.09
N CYS A 71 10.56 0.12 9.80
CA CYS A 71 10.65 0.29 11.25
C CYS A 71 9.69 -0.62 12.04
N CYS A 72 9.59 -1.90 11.65
CA CYS A 72 8.64 -2.84 12.24
C CYS A 72 9.25 -4.22 12.49
N SER A 73 8.47 -5.13 13.10
CA SER A 73 8.97 -6.46 13.41
C SER A 73 9.04 -7.36 12.18
N TYR A 74 10.02 -8.25 12.15
CA TYR A 74 10.11 -9.33 11.16
C TYR A 74 8.81 -10.13 11.06
N GLU A 75 8.16 -10.39 12.18
CA GLU A 75 6.87 -11.09 12.25
C GLU A 75 5.74 -10.35 11.53
N LYS A 76 5.71 -9.02 11.61
CA LYS A 76 4.74 -8.19 10.88
C LYS A 76 4.98 -8.32 9.37
N ILE A 77 6.24 -8.18 8.94
CA ILE A 77 6.64 -8.33 7.53
C ILE A 77 6.29 -9.72 7.00
N ARG A 78 6.65 -10.77 7.74
CA ARG A 78 6.35 -12.15 7.39
C ARG A 78 4.85 -12.38 7.25
N SER A 79 4.06 -11.82 8.18
CA SER A 79 2.59 -11.87 8.10
C SER A 79 2.08 -11.15 6.86
N TYR A 80 2.57 -9.95 6.57
CA TYR A 80 2.17 -9.20 5.38
C TYR A 80 2.53 -9.88 4.07
N TYR A 81 3.68 -10.57 4.03
CA TYR A 81 4.14 -11.29 2.85
C TYR A 81 3.43 -12.63 2.62
N TYR A 82 3.15 -13.42 3.66
CA TYR A 82 2.52 -14.72 3.47
C TYR A 82 0.99 -14.68 3.55
N ASN A 83 0.41 -13.83 4.39
CA ASN A 83 -1.04 -13.77 4.54
C ASN A 83 -1.66 -12.89 3.46
N SER A 84 -2.46 -13.49 2.58
CA SER A 84 -3.36 -12.79 1.65
C SER A 84 -4.78 -12.63 2.21
N TYR A 85 -5.03 -13.13 3.42
CA TYR A 85 -6.37 -13.14 4.02
C TYR A 85 -6.80 -11.72 4.44
N LYS A 86 -7.78 -11.21 3.68
CA LYS A 86 -8.53 -9.95 3.81
C LYS A 86 -7.85 -8.70 3.24
N SER A 87 -7.81 -8.65 1.91
CA SER A 87 -7.97 -7.40 1.14
C SER A 87 -9.45 -7.05 1.00
#